data_AF-A0A0E3K2R8-F1
#
_entry.id   AF-A0A0E3K2R8-F1
#
_cell.length_a   1.000
_cell.length_b   1.000
_cell.length_c   1.000
_cell.angle_alpha   90.00
_cell.angle_beta   90.00
_cell.angle_gamma   90.00
#
_symmetry.space_group_name_H-M   'P 1'
#
loop_
_entity.id
_entity.type
_entity.pdbx_description
1 polymer ?
#
loop_
_entity_poly.entity_id
_entity_poly.type
_entity_poly.pdbx_seq_one_letter_code
_entity_poly.pdbx_strand_id
1 'polypeptide(L)'
;MQKTIAKINEIVQNYIGENKSVGIMATDETKKYYKNGIVVSLGSREDMISISKNLFETLRSFDDKGVDVIVSEAFEEVGVGVAIMNRLQKSAGFDITTV
;
A
#
# COMPACT_ATOMS: atom_id res chain seq x y z
N MET A 1 -2.78 8.59 -10.77
CA MET A 1 -3.53 8.34 -9.52
C MET A 1 -4.92 7.76 -9.72
N GLN A 2 -5.83 8.35 -10.51
CA GLN A 2 -7.17 7.74 -10.71
C GLN A 2 -7.12 6.29 -11.20
N LYS A 3 -6.25 5.98 -12.18
CA LYS A 3 -6.04 4.59 -12.65
C LYS A 3 -5.52 3.66 -11.54
N THR A 4 -4.56 4.13 -10.74
CA THR A 4 -4.00 3.41 -9.59
C THR A 4 -5.07 3.09 -8.55
N ILE A 5 -5.89 4.08 -8.18
CA ILE A 5 -7.00 3.91 -7.24
C ILE A 5 -8.01 2.89 -7.77
N ALA A 6 -8.38 2.98 -9.06
CA ALA A 6 -9.30 2.04 -9.69
C ALA A 6 -8.72 0.62 -9.68
N LYS A 7 -7.45 0.45 -10.05
CA LYS A 7 -6.80 -0.87 -10.07
C LYS A 7 -6.66 -1.48 -8.68
N ILE A 8 -6.28 -0.70 -7.67
CA ILE A 8 -6.20 -1.19 -6.29
C ILE A 8 -7.59 -1.66 -5.82
N ASN A 9 -8.64 -0.87 -6.08
CA ASN A 9 -10.01 -1.30 -5.73
C ASN A 9 -10.43 -2.59 -6.45
N GLU A 10 -10.06 -2.77 -7.72
CA GLU A 10 -10.30 -4.01 -8.47
C GLU A 10 -9.58 -5.20 -7.83
N ILE A 11 -8.28 -5.07 -7.56
CA ILE A 11 -7.46 -6.13 -6.93
C ILE A 11 -8.01 -6.51 -5.56
N VAL A 12 -8.33 -5.50 -4.74
CA VAL A 12 -8.89 -5.69 -3.39
C VAL A 12 -10.22 -6.43 -3.47
N GLN A 13 -11.11 -6.05 -4.40
CA GLN A 13 -12.40 -6.73 -4.58
C GLN A 13 -12.23 -8.20 -4.96
N ASN A 14 -11.27 -8.52 -5.85
CA ASN A 14 -10.99 -9.90 -6.24
C ASN A 14 -10.54 -10.74 -5.04
N TYR A 15 -9.58 -10.25 -4.25
CA TYR A 15 -9.10 -10.98 -3.06
C TYR A 15 -10.16 -11.13 -1.97
N ILE A 16 -11.00 -10.11 -1.76
CA ILE A 16 -12.13 -10.22 -0.83
C ILE A 16 -13.14 -11.26 -1.34
N GLY A 17 -13.40 -11.33 -2.65
CA GLY A 17 -14.22 -12.39 -3.25
C GLY A 17 -13.66 -13.79 -3.05
N GLU A 18 -12.34 -13.91 -2.89
CA GLU A 18 -11.64 -15.15 -2.51
C GLU A 18 -11.63 -15.42 -0.98
N ASN A 19 -12.38 -14.63 -0.18
CA ASN A 19 -12.39 -14.68 1.29
C ASN A 19 -11.03 -14.39 1.94
N LYS A 20 -10.17 -13.62 1.27
CA LYS A 20 -8.91 -13.15 1.86
C LYS A 20 -9.10 -11.81 2.55
N SER A 21 -8.45 -11.66 3.70
CA SER A 21 -8.27 -10.38 4.37
C SER A 21 -7.23 -9.54 3.64
N VAL A 22 -7.58 -8.29 3.31
CA VAL A 22 -6.74 -7.41 2.49
C VAL A 22 -6.36 -6.17 3.29
N GLY A 23 -5.07 -5.89 3.42
CA GLY A 23 -4.51 -4.65 3.93
C GLY A 23 -4.17 -3.71 2.78
N ILE A 24 -4.43 -2.41 2.95
CA ILE A 24 -4.14 -1.40 1.94
C ILE A 24 -3.23 -0.33 2.56
N MET A 25 -2.04 -0.15 1.99
CA MET A 25 -1.16 0.97 2.29
C MET A 25 -1.38 2.10 1.29
N ALA A 26 -1.84 3.24 1.79
CA ALA A 26 -2.19 4.41 1.00
C ALA A 26 -1.54 5.67 1.56
N THR A 27 -1.66 6.79 0.85
CA THR A 27 -1.35 8.11 1.41
C THR A 27 -2.60 8.80 1.96
N ASP A 28 -2.41 9.90 2.68
CA ASP A 28 -3.52 10.70 3.20
C ASP A 28 -4.45 11.23 2.10
N GLU A 29 -3.88 11.51 0.92
CA GLU A 29 -4.63 12.00 -0.24
C GLU A 29 -5.56 10.92 -0.82
N THR A 30 -5.17 9.64 -0.73
CA THR A 30 -5.82 8.54 -1.45
C THR A 30 -6.61 7.58 -0.56
N LYS A 31 -6.32 7.50 0.74
CA LYS A 31 -6.96 6.55 1.68
C LYS A 31 -8.49 6.53 1.61
N LYS A 32 -9.11 7.70 1.44
CA LYS A 32 -10.58 7.86 1.38
C LYS A 32 -11.24 7.18 0.19
N TYR A 33 -10.48 6.81 -0.84
CA TYR A 33 -10.98 6.15 -2.04
C TYR A 33 -10.97 4.63 -1.94
N TYR A 34 -10.42 4.06 -0.86
CA TYR A 34 -10.41 2.63 -0.59
C TYR A 34 -11.47 2.32 0.46
N LYS A 35 -12.54 1.65 0.05
CA LYS A 35 -13.71 1.37 0.93
C LYS A 35 -13.72 -0.03 1.51
N ASN A 36 -12.84 -0.92 1.03
CA ASN A 36 -12.84 -2.32 1.39
C ASN A 36 -11.44 -2.72 1.87
N GLY A 37 -11.37 -3.65 2.82
CA GLY A 37 -10.11 -4.03 3.46
C GLY A 37 -9.68 -3.09 4.58
N ILE A 38 -8.52 -3.38 5.18
CA ILE A 38 -7.93 -2.62 6.28
C ILE A 38 -7.01 -1.55 5.70
N VAL A 39 -7.52 -0.31 5.61
CA VAL A 39 -6.78 0.81 5.03
C VAL A 39 -5.94 1.51 6.09
N VAL A 40 -4.63 1.65 5.82
CA VAL A 40 -3.68 2.39 6.67
C VAL A 40 -2.99 3.45 5.82
N SER A 41 -2.97 4.68 6.33
CA SER A 41 -2.21 5.77 5.72
C SER A 41 -0.76 5.72 6.18
N LEU A 42 0.17 5.83 5.24
CA LEU A 42 1.59 6.02 5.54
C LEU A 42 1.93 7.51 5.77
N GLY A 43 0.98 8.42 5.59
CA GLY A 43 1.17 9.87 5.66
C GLY A 43 0.92 10.55 4.32
N SER A 44 1.31 11.82 4.21
CA SER A 44 1.17 12.58 2.96
C SER A 44 2.21 12.17 1.92
N ARG A 45 1.81 12.11 0.66
CA ARG A 45 2.71 11.95 -0.49
C ARG A 45 3.77 13.06 -0.57
N GLU A 46 3.46 14.24 -0.04
CA GLU A 46 4.37 15.38 -0.01
C GLU A 46 5.42 15.27 1.12
N ASP A 47 5.22 14.35 2.08
CA ASP A 47 6.15 14.06 3.17
C ASP A 47 6.63 12.59 3.14
N MET A 48 7.63 12.36 2.30
CA MET A 48 8.27 11.05 2.15
C MET A 48 8.93 10.53 3.44
N ILE A 49 9.26 11.42 4.39
CA ILE A 49 9.84 11.01 5.68
C ILE A 49 8.77 10.33 6.53
N SER A 50 7.57 10.92 6.59
CA SER A 50 6.41 10.29 7.24
C SER A 50 6.14 8.90 6.65
N ILE A 51 6.14 8.79 5.31
CA ILE A 51 5.92 7.51 4.62
C ILE A 51 6.96 6.46 5.03
N SER A 52 8.24 6.82 5.02
CA SER A 52 9.32 5.91 5.43
C SER A 52 9.16 5.43 6.87
N LYS A 53 8.74 6.32 7.77
CA LYS A 53 8.59 6.01 9.20
C LYS A 53 7.44 5.03 9.42
N ASN A 54 6.30 5.29 8.78
CA ASN A 54 5.08 4.52 8.98
C ASN A 54 5.05 3.18 8.21
N LEU A 55 5.86 3.04 7.15
CA LEU A 55 5.88 1.83 6.32
C LEU A 55 6.13 0.55 7.14
N PHE A 56 7.20 0.52 7.95
CA PHE A 56 7.57 -0.69 8.69
C PHE A 56 6.62 -1.00 9.84
N GLU A 57 6.11 0.03 10.51
CA GLU A 57 5.10 -0.12 11.55
C GLU A 57 3.80 -0.68 10.97
N THR A 58 3.41 -0.19 9.79
CA THR A 58 2.20 -0.65 9.09
C THR A 58 2.33 -2.11 8.65
N LEU A 59 3.46 -2.50 8.07
CA LEU A 59 3.72 -3.90 7.70
C LEU A 59 3.60 -4.83 8.90
N ARG A 60 4.25 -4.50 10.03
CA ARG A 60 4.13 -5.29 11.27
C ARG A 60 2.70 -5.32 11.79
N SER A 61 1.98 -4.20 11.74
CA SER A 61 0.58 -4.18 12.15
C SER A 61 -0.30 -5.08 11.28
N PHE A 62 0.03 -5.31 10.01
CA PHE A 62 -0.69 -6.25 9.15
C PHE A 62 -0.36 -7.70 9.48
N ASP A 63 0.91 -8.00 9.79
CA ASP A 63 1.32 -9.31 10.28
C ASP A 63 0.57 -9.66 11.59
N ASP A 64 0.53 -8.73 12.55
CA ASP A 64 -0.17 -8.89 13.84
C ASP A 64 -1.68 -9.10 13.66
N LYS A 65 -2.27 -8.51 12.60
CA LYS A 65 -3.69 -8.65 12.27
C LYS A 65 -3.98 -9.91 11.44
N GLY A 66 -2.96 -10.66 11.03
CA GLY A 66 -3.11 -11.84 10.18
C GLY A 66 -3.70 -11.50 8.80
N VAL A 67 -3.29 -10.36 8.22
CA VAL A 67 -3.72 -9.99 6.86
C VAL A 67 -3.10 -10.93 5.83
N ASP A 68 -3.94 -11.48 4.94
CA ASP A 68 -3.51 -12.44 3.92
C ASP A 68 -2.77 -11.78 2.75
N VAL A 69 -3.20 -10.58 2.35
CA VAL A 69 -2.61 -9.83 1.23
C VAL A 69 -2.51 -8.35 1.55
N ILE A 70 -1.35 -7.75 1.25
CA ILE A 70 -1.13 -6.31 1.38
C ILE A 70 -1.01 -5.70 -0.02
N VAL A 71 -1.79 -4.67 -0.31
CA VAL A 71 -1.71 -3.89 -1.54
C VAL A 71 -1.23 -2.48 -1.20
N SER A 72 -0.22 -1.99 -1.91
CA SER A 72 0.34 -0.65 -1.69
C SER A 72 0.32 0.17 -2.97
N GLU A 73 0.11 1.48 -2.82
CA GLU A 73 0.49 2.43 -3.87
C GLU A 73 2.02 2.46 -4.05
N ALA A 74 2.46 2.82 -5.26
CA ALA A 74 3.84 3.14 -5.53
C ALA A 74 4.15 4.61 -5.20
N PHE A 75 5.40 4.87 -4.84
CA PHE A 75 5.94 6.18 -4.52
C PHE A 75 6.98 6.60 -5.57
N GLU A 76 7.19 7.90 -5.71
CA GLU A 76 8.21 8.40 -6.63
C GLU A 76 9.60 7.98 -6.18
N GLU A 77 10.41 7.48 -7.10
CA GLU A 77 11.78 7.03 -6.83
C GLU A 77 12.77 8.20 -6.88
N VAL A 78 12.52 9.23 -6.06
CA VAL A 78 13.39 10.41 -5.91
C VAL A 78 13.83 10.55 -4.47
N GLY A 79 15.13 10.76 -4.23
CA GLY A 79 15.69 10.91 -2.90
C GLY A 79 15.37 9.72 -1.99
N VAL A 80 14.70 9.97 -0.86
CA VAL A 80 14.27 8.94 0.10
C VAL A 80 13.32 7.91 -0.54
N GLY A 81 12.54 8.31 -1.54
CA GLY A 81 11.61 7.43 -2.24
C GLY A 81 12.26 6.23 -2.93
N VAL A 82 13.51 6.36 -3.38
CA VAL A 82 14.29 5.24 -3.94
C VAL A 82 14.49 4.13 -2.89
N ALA A 83 14.85 4.52 -1.67
CA ALA A 83 15.05 3.56 -0.58
C ALA A 83 13.73 2.92 -0.15
N ILE A 84 12.64 3.69 -0.10
CA ILE A 84 11.29 3.19 0.21
C ILE A 84 10.87 2.15 -0.82
N MET A 85 10.94 2.48 -2.11
CA MET A 85 10.56 1.56 -3.18
C MET A 85 11.43 0.31 -3.22
N ASN A 86 12.74 0.42 -2.98
CA ASN A 86 13.61 -0.75 -2.88
C ASN A 86 13.16 -1.72 -1.79
N ARG A 87 12.74 -1.20 -0.63
CA ARG A 87 12.22 -2.02 0.48
C ARG A 87 10.85 -2.59 0.14
N LEU A 88 9.96 -1.77 -0.40
CA LEU A 88 8.61 -2.19 -0.76
C LEU A 88 8.61 -3.30 -1.83
N GLN A 89 9.41 -3.15 -2.88
CA GLN A 89 9.57 -4.16 -3.94
C GLN A 89 10.08 -5.48 -3.39
N LYS A 90 11.05 -5.44 -2.46
CA LYS A 90 11.54 -6.65 -1.78
C LYS A 90 10.46 -7.31 -0.92
N SER A 91 9.70 -6.53 -0.16
CA SER A 91 8.58 -7.06 0.63
C SER A 91 7.47 -7.65 -0.24
N ALA A 92 7.23 -7.09 -1.42
CA ALA A 92 6.26 -7.59 -2.39
C ALA A 92 6.76 -8.81 -3.20
N GLY A 93 7.98 -9.31 -2.94
CA GLY A 93 8.55 -10.39 -3.76
C GLY A 93 8.69 -10.00 -5.24
N PHE A 94 8.82 -8.70 -5.53
CA PHE A 94 8.79 -8.11 -6.87
C PHE A 94 7.48 -8.30 -7.64
N ASP A 95 6.35 -8.57 -6.96
CA ASP A 95 5.02 -8.50 -7.56
C ASP A 95 4.60 -7.03 -7.74
N ILE A 96 4.79 -6.52 -8.96
CA ILE A 96 4.59 -5.11 -9.32
C ILE A 96 3.63 -5.03 -10.51
N THR A 97 2.52 -4.31 -10.33
CA THR A 97 1.54 -4.06 -11.40
C THR A 97 1.60 -2.60 -11.86
N THR A 98 1.86 -2.38 -13.16
CA THR A 98 1.89 -1.04 -13.79
C THR A 98 0.54 -0.72 -14.44
N VAL A 99 0.06 0.53 -14.33
CA VAL A 99 -1.26 1.00 -14.81
C VAL A 99 -1.22 2.35 -15.52
#